data_AF-A0A3D3XUZ1-F1
#
_entry.id   AF-A0A3D3XUZ1-F1
#
_cell.length_a   1.000
_cell.length_b   1.000
_cell.length_c   1.000
_cell.angle_alpha   90.00
_cell.angle_beta   90.00
_cell.angle_gamma   90.00
#
_symmetry.space_group_name_H-M   'P 1'
#
loop_
_entity.id
_entity.type
_entity.pdbx_description
1 polymer ?
#
loop_
_entity_poly.entity_id
_entity_poly.type
_entity_poly.pdbx_seq_one_letter_code
_entity_poly.pdbx_strand_id
1 'polypeptide(L)' 'MSRISGISAWEVFDSRGSPTVAVDVTLDNGISGYSMVPSGASTGSREALE' A
#
# COMPACT_ATOMS: atom_id res chain seq x y z
N MET A 1 10.61 17.05 -11.07
CA MET A 1 9.14 16.98 -11.25
C MET A 1 8.61 15.91 -10.32
N SER A 2 7.29 15.81 -10.13
CA SER A 2 6.65 14.84 -9.23
C SER A 2 5.75 13.86 -9.97
N ARG A 3 6.04 13.61 -11.25
CA ARG A 3 5.25 12.68 -12.06
C ARG A 3 5.59 11.24 -11.67
N ILE A 4 4.58 10.42 -11.44
CA ILE A 4 4.75 8.98 -11.21
C ILE A 4 5.28 8.32 -12.48
N SER A 5 6.37 7.57 -12.35
CA SER A 5 7.04 6.84 -13.42
C SER A 5 6.88 5.31 -13.30
N GLY A 6 6.65 4.80 -12.08
CA GLY A 6 6.44 3.38 -11.84
C GLY A 6 5.67 3.10 -10.55
N ILE A 7 4.96 1.98 -10.53
CA ILE A 7 4.24 1.45 -9.37
C ILE A 7 4.45 -0.07 -9.35
N SER A 8 4.91 -0.61 -8.23
CA SER A 8 5.02 -2.05 -7.98
C SER A 8 4.30 -2.41 -6.69
N ALA A 9 3.63 -3.56 -6.66
CA ALA A 9 2.87 -4.02 -5.50
C ALA A 9 3.15 -5.49 -5.19
N TRP A 10 3.04 -5.84 -3.91
CA TRP A 10 3.26 -7.19 -3.39
C TRP A 10 2.26 -7.54 -2.29
N GLU A 11 1.94 -8.82 -2.17
CA GLU A 11 1.32 -9.35 -0.95
C GLU A 11 2.39 -9.47 0.14
N VAL A 12 2.06 -8.98 1.34
CA VAL A 12 2.89 -9.04 2.55
C VAL A 12 2.00 -9.39 3.75
N PHE A 13 2.58 -9.70 4.89
CA PHE A 13 1.83 -9.95 6.12
C PHE A 13 1.84 -8.73 7.04
N ASP A 14 0.69 -8.40 7.62
CA ASP A 14 0.57 -7.37 8.65
C ASP A 14 1.09 -7.85 10.02
N SER A 15 0.97 -7.01 11.05
CA SER A 15 1.43 -7.33 12.41
C SER A 15 0.67 -8.48 13.09
N ARG A 16 -0.48 -8.90 12.54
CA ARG A 16 -1.30 -10.02 13.02
C ARG A 16 -1.13 -11.29 12.17
N GLY A 17 -0.31 -11.24 11.13
CA GLY A 17 -0.10 -12.34 10.19
C GLY A 17 -1.19 -12.48 9.13
N SER A 18 -2.02 -11.46 8.93
CA SER A 18 -3.00 -11.42 7.84
C SER A 18 -2.34 -10.89 6.55
N PRO A 19 -2.60 -11.50 5.37
CA PRO A 19 -2.17 -10.93 4.10
C PRO A 19 -2.71 -9.50 3.91
N THR A 20 -1.87 -8.60 3.40
CA THR A 20 -2.18 -7.21 3.03
C THR A 20 -1.29 -6.77 1.85
N VAL A 21 -1.53 -5.57 1.33
CA VAL A 21 -0.83 -5.02 0.16
C VAL A 21 0.26 -4.03 0.57
N ALA A 22 1.47 -4.23 0.02
CA ALA A 22 2.54 -3.25 0.01
C ALA A 22 2.72 -2.64 -1.39
N VAL A 23 3.10 -1.36 -1.45
CA VAL A 23 3.35 -0.65 -2.71
C VAL A 23 4.63 0.16 -2.62
N ASP A 24 5.44 0.10 -3.69
CA ASP A 24 6.50 1.06 -3.98
C ASP A 24 6.09 1.93 -5.19
N VAL A 25 6.22 3.24 -5.04
CA VAL A 25 5.96 4.23 -6.10
C VAL A 25 7.25 4.96 -6.41
N THR A 26 7.63 5.00 -7.69
CA THR A 26 8.79 5.74 -8.18
C THR A 26 8.35 6.95 -9.01
N LEU A 27 9.02 8.09 -8.83
CA LEU A 27 8.82 9.33 -9.57
C LEU A 27 9.85 9.49 -10.70
N ASP A 28 9.58 10.37 -11.65
CA ASP A 28 10.47 10.68 -12.78
C ASP A 28 11.84 11.24 -12.37
N ASN A 29 11.93 11.85 -11.19
CA ASN A 29 13.16 12.37 -10.61
C ASN A 29 13.93 11.32 -9.78
N GLY A 30 13.50 10.05 -9.80
CA GLY A 30 14.15 8.94 -9.12
C GLY A 30 13.83 8.80 -7.64
N ILE A 31 13.02 9.69 -7.05
CA ILE A 31 12.52 9.50 -5.68
C ILE A 31 11.55 8.31 -5.67
N SER A 32 11.70 7.42 -4.69
CA SER A 32 10.74 6.34 -4.42
C SER A 32 10.17 6.43 -3.01
N GLY A 33 8.99 5.85 -2.83
CA GLY A 33 8.32 5.75 -1.54
C GLY A 33 7.63 4.40 -1.40
N TYR A 34 7.84 3.76 -0.25
CA TYR A 34 7.25 2.49 0.10
C TYR A 34 6.20 2.66 1.21
N SER A 35 5.07 1.97 1.09
CA SER A 35 4.05 1.92 2.14
C SER A 35 3.29 0.60 2.14
N MET A 36 2.67 0.29 3.27
CA MET A 36 1.82 -0.91 3.47
C MET A 36 0.44 -0.47 3.94
N VAL A 37 -0.60 -1.11 3.39
CA VAL A 37 -1.98 -0.86 3.84
C VAL A 37 -2.22 -1.59 5.16
N PRO A 38 -2.65 -0.91 6.23
CA PRO A 38 -3.05 -1.59 7.46
C PRO A 38 -4.37 -2.34 7.23
N SER A 39 -4.52 -3.53 7.80
CA SER A 39 -5.80 -4.26 7.79
C SER A 39 -6.53 -4.02 9.11
N GLY A 40 -7.77 -3.56 9.06
CA GLY A 40 -8.63 -3.40 10.23
C GLY A 40 -9.14 -4.74 10.77
N ALA A 41 -9.39 -4.86 12.07
CA ALA A 41 -10.15 -6.01 12.60
C ALA A 41 -11.66 -5.81 12.47
N SER A 42 -12.08 -4.55 12.48
CA SER A 42 -13.47 -4.12 12.41
C SER A 42 -13.73 -3.59 11.01
N THR A 43 -14.81 -4.04 10.39
CA THR A 43 -15.30 -3.53 9.11
C THR A 43 -16.65 -2.86 9.35
N GLY A 44 -16.65 -1.54 9.45
CA GLY A 44 -17.87 -0.75 9.57
C GLY A 44 -18.69 -0.80 8.28
N SER A 45 -20.02 -0.77 8.39
CA SER A 45 -20.93 -0.85 7.23
C SER A 45 -20.84 0.34 6.27
N ARG A 46 -20.07 1.38 6.62
CA ARG A 46 -19.83 2.59 5.82
C ARG A 46 -18.35 2.82 5.50
N GLU A 47 -17.48 1.86 5.81
CA GLU A 47 -16.07 1.95 5.49
C GLU A 47 -15.82 1.55 4.03
N ALA A 48 -14.70 2.00 3.46
CA ALA A 48 -14.23 1.45 2.20
C ALA A 48 -13.87 -0.03 2.41
N LEU A 49 -14.23 -0.89 1.44
CA LEU A 49 -13.88 -2.30 1.50
C LEU A 49 -12.39 -2.48 1.21
N GLU A 50 -11.74 -3.30 2.03
CA GLU A 50 -10.36 -3.75 1.86
C GLU A 50 -10.24 -4.81 0.76
#